data_AF-A0A953Y2C1-F1
#
_entry.id   AF-A0A953Y2C1-F1
#
_cell.length_a   1.000
_cell.length_b   1.000
_cell.length_c   1.000
_cell.angle_alpha   90.00
_cell.angle_beta   90.00
_cell.angle_gamma   90.00
#
_symmetry.space_group_name_H-M   'P 1'
#
loop_
_entity.id
_entity.type
_entity.pdbx_description
1 polymer ?
#
loop_
_entity_poly.entity_id
_entity_poly.type
_entity_poly.pdbx_seq_one_letter_code
_entity_poly.pdbx_strand_id
1 'polypeptide(L)'
;MTEPERVGPLPEPDAVCDGGDLDCGSGLLLIIRNAMQPLGAGGVLEVRSRESTVKEDLPAWCRMVGHTLLGTEAGEGTYTHYAIRKKGADAELETDLETARDFRWRVRARWERGMQAKVFARNHAIDVGQPASFDTEDAAASALELLLASLAGCLAVGFQWRCSQRGIEVFNLEVTLNAQADNVLVFLGLEETGHPGLAGVEGKLYVDADADPEDLQALWKETLRRSPVAQTLGRPVPLKIELQAV
;
A
#
# COMPACT_ATOMS: atom_id res chain seq x y z
N MET A 1 -21.56 25.76 -13.29
CA MET A 1 -21.97 24.57 -14.07
C MET A 1 -22.58 23.62 -13.07
N THR A 2 -23.88 23.41 -13.17
CA THR A 2 -24.73 22.73 -12.20
C THR A 2 -24.57 21.20 -12.29
N GLU A 3 -24.15 20.56 -11.21
CA GLU A 3 -24.26 19.11 -11.03
C GLU A 3 -25.73 18.69 -11.04
N PRO A 4 -26.11 17.55 -11.65
CA PRO A 4 -27.43 17.01 -11.46
C PRO A 4 -27.44 16.29 -10.10
N GLU A 5 -27.80 17.02 -9.04
CA GLU A 5 -28.28 16.39 -7.80
C GLU A 5 -29.50 15.53 -8.13
N ARG A 6 -29.37 14.21 -8.01
CA ARG A 6 -30.55 13.35 -7.94
C ARG A 6 -31.07 13.36 -6.50
N VAL A 7 -32.33 13.80 -6.38
CA VAL A 7 -33.12 13.73 -5.16
C VAL A 7 -33.85 12.38 -5.14
N GLY A 8 -33.20 11.34 -4.63
CA GLY A 8 -33.78 10.01 -4.44
C GLY A 8 -32.73 9.01 -3.95
N PRO A 9 -33.13 7.99 -3.17
CA PRO A 9 -32.19 7.02 -2.61
C PRO A 9 -31.43 6.27 -3.71
N LEU A 10 -30.18 5.92 -3.44
CA LEU A 10 -29.38 5.08 -4.34
C LEU A 10 -30.14 3.78 -4.67
N PRO A 11 -30.03 3.29 -5.92
CA PRO A 11 -30.60 2.02 -6.28
C PRO A 11 -29.92 0.88 -5.52
N GLU A 12 -30.68 -0.18 -5.23
CA GLU A 12 -30.15 -1.37 -4.59
C GLU A 12 -28.99 -1.97 -5.42
N PRO A 13 -27.83 -2.23 -4.81
CA PRO A 13 -26.67 -2.74 -5.53
C PRO A 13 -26.71 -4.26 -5.73
N ASP A 14 -26.25 -4.72 -6.90
CA ASP A 14 -26.05 -6.14 -7.20
C ASP A 14 -24.76 -6.70 -6.56
N ALA A 15 -23.78 -5.82 -6.28
CA ALA A 15 -22.56 -6.13 -5.58
C ALA A 15 -22.02 -4.91 -4.83
N VAL A 16 -21.15 -5.16 -3.85
CA VAL A 16 -20.49 -4.11 -3.06
C VAL A 16 -18.99 -4.35 -3.08
N CYS A 17 -18.20 -3.28 -3.18
CA CYS A 17 -16.77 -3.32 -2.90
C CYS A 17 -16.37 -2.17 -1.97
N ASP A 18 -15.51 -2.49 -1.00
CA ASP A 18 -14.96 -1.52 -0.05
C ASP A 18 -13.51 -1.19 -0.43
N GLY A 19 -13.32 0.05 -0.87
CA GLY A 19 -12.03 0.63 -1.22
C GLY A 19 -11.24 1.15 -0.02
N GLY A 20 -11.91 1.41 1.10
CA GLY A 20 -11.37 2.10 2.26
C GLY A 20 -10.69 3.41 1.88
N ASP A 21 -9.45 3.55 2.33
CA ASP A 21 -8.59 4.73 2.13
C ASP A 21 -7.74 4.67 0.82
N LEU A 22 -8.03 3.76 -0.12
CA LEU A 22 -7.28 3.71 -1.39
C LEU A 22 -7.76 4.76 -2.39
N ASP A 23 -6.80 5.45 -3.00
CA ASP A 23 -7.07 6.29 -4.17
C ASP A 23 -7.23 5.47 -5.47
N CYS A 24 -7.81 6.11 -6.49
CA CYS A 24 -8.06 5.50 -7.80
C CYS A 24 -6.79 5.00 -8.52
N GLY A 25 -5.64 5.67 -8.36
CA GLY A 25 -4.37 5.33 -9.00
C GLY A 25 -3.54 4.27 -8.26
N SER A 26 -3.76 4.09 -6.97
CA SER A 26 -2.99 3.18 -6.09
C SER A 26 -3.63 1.79 -5.92
N GLY A 27 -4.75 1.53 -6.60
CA GLY A 27 -5.34 0.19 -6.69
C GLY A 27 -6.85 0.12 -6.55
N LEU A 28 -7.53 1.19 -6.12
CA LEU A 28 -8.99 1.18 -5.99
C LEU A 28 -9.69 0.81 -7.31
N LEU A 29 -9.22 1.34 -8.44
CA LEU A 29 -9.81 1.01 -9.74
C LEU A 29 -9.69 -0.48 -10.09
N LEU A 30 -8.62 -1.16 -9.67
CA LEU A 30 -8.49 -2.61 -9.86
C LEU A 30 -9.51 -3.37 -9.00
N ILE A 31 -9.75 -2.93 -7.76
CA ILE A 31 -10.76 -3.51 -6.86
C ILE A 31 -12.15 -3.33 -7.46
N ILE A 32 -12.48 -2.12 -7.93
CA ILE A 32 -13.76 -1.80 -8.56
C ILE A 32 -13.96 -2.66 -9.81
N ARG A 33 -12.98 -2.70 -10.71
CA ARG A 33 -13.10 -3.49 -11.95
C ARG A 33 -13.25 -4.98 -11.64
N ASN A 34 -12.50 -5.52 -10.68
CA ASN A 34 -12.63 -6.91 -10.25
C ASN A 34 -14.03 -7.23 -9.70
N ALA A 35 -14.60 -6.34 -8.86
CA ALA A 35 -15.96 -6.49 -8.34
C ALA A 35 -17.04 -6.29 -9.41
N MET A 36 -16.78 -5.44 -10.41
CA MET A 36 -17.67 -5.18 -11.54
C MET A 36 -17.67 -6.32 -12.57
N GLN A 37 -16.57 -7.07 -12.68
CA GLN A 37 -16.36 -8.13 -13.68
C GLN A 37 -17.50 -9.17 -13.72
N PRO A 38 -17.97 -9.77 -12.60
CA PRO A 38 -19.04 -10.75 -12.62
C PRO A 38 -20.43 -10.18 -12.94
N LEU A 39 -20.63 -8.86 -12.86
CA LEU A 39 -21.94 -8.25 -13.09
C LEU A 39 -22.34 -8.29 -14.57
N GLY A 40 -23.64 -8.49 -14.85
CA GLY A 40 -24.20 -8.32 -16.18
C GLY A 40 -24.21 -6.85 -16.63
N ALA A 41 -24.35 -6.60 -17.94
CA ALA A 41 -24.61 -5.25 -18.42
C ALA A 41 -25.90 -4.70 -17.79
N GLY A 42 -25.84 -3.49 -17.25
CA GLY A 42 -26.91 -2.86 -16.47
C GLY A 42 -26.84 -3.09 -14.96
N GLY A 43 -26.00 -4.01 -14.49
CA GLY A 43 -25.80 -4.27 -13.06
C GLY A 43 -25.20 -3.07 -12.33
N VAL A 44 -25.49 -2.96 -11.03
CA VAL A 44 -25.10 -1.84 -10.16
C VAL A 44 -24.10 -2.33 -9.12
N LEU A 45 -22.93 -1.70 -9.09
CA LEU A 45 -21.92 -1.88 -8.05
C LEU A 45 -21.98 -0.69 -7.08
N GLU A 46 -22.06 -0.97 -5.79
CA GLU A 46 -21.77 0.01 -4.74
C GLU A 46 -20.27 0.03 -4.46
N VAL A 47 -19.66 1.20 -4.56
CA VAL A 47 -18.27 1.44 -4.13
C VAL A 47 -18.32 2.26 -2.85
N ARG A 48 -17.71 1.76 -1.77
CA ARG A 48 -17.55 2.47 -0.51
C ARG A 48 -16.11 2.96 -0.39
N SER A 49 -15.93 4.25 -0.11
CA SER A 49 -14.60 4.83 0.07
C SER A 49 -14.60 5.93 1.11
N ARG A 50 -13.49 6.04 1.85
CA ARG A 50 -13.18 7.15 2.76
C ARG A 50 -12.22 8.17 2.13
N GLU A 51 -11.60 7.82 0.99
CA GLU A 51 -10.67 8.69 0.30
C GLU A 51 -11.42 9.83 -0.41
N SER A 52 -11.07 11.05 -0.03
CA SER A 52 -11.67 12.29 -0.50
C SER A 52 -11.52 12.51 -2.01
N THR A 53 -10.38 12.13 -2.61
CA THR A 53 -10.12 12.37 -4.04
C THR A 53 -11.00 11.51 -4.95
N VAL A 54 -11.54 10.40 -4.44
CA VAL A 54 -12.44 9.50 -5.19
C VAL A 54 -13.68 10.24 -5.70
N LYS A 55 -14.13 11.29 -4.99
CA LYS A 55 -15.27 12.11 -5.42
C LYS A 55 -15.02 12.80 -6.76
N GLU A 56 -13.77 13.13 -7.08
CA GLU A 56 -13.39 13.80 -8.33
C GLU A 56 -12.99 12.77 -9.41
N ASP A 57 -12.21 11.77 -9.04
CA ASP A 57 -11.60 10.81 -9.96
C ASP A 57 -12.59 9.76 -10.46
N LEU A 58 -13.43 9.21 -9.58
CA LEU A 58 -14.32 8.10 -9.91
C LEU A 58 -15.39 8.48 -10.94
N PRO A 59 -16.04 9.68 -10.89
CA PRO A 59 -16.94 10.11 -11.95
C PRO A 59 -16.23 10.27 -13.30
N ALA A 60 -14.97 10.74 -13.30
CA ALA A 60 -14.18 10.89 -14.52
C ALA A 60 -13.84 9.54 -15.15
N TRP A 61 -13.40 8.59 -14.33
CA TRP A 61 -13.15 7.22 -14.74
C TRP A 61 -14.42 6.55 -15.30
N CYS A 62 -15.56 6.66 -14.62
CA CYS A 62 -16.84 6.13 -15.10
C CYS A 62 -17.16 6.61 -16.53
N ARG A 63 -17.00 7.91 -16.80
CA ARG A 63 -17.22 8.47 -18.15
C ARG A 63 -16.25 7.90 -19.18
N MET A 64 -14.98 7.73 -18.80
CA MET A 64 -13.91 7.24 -19.68
C MET A 64 -14.17 5.79 -20.12
N VAL A 65 -14.51 4.90 -19.19
CA VAL A 65 -14.78 3.47 -19.47
C VAL A 65 -16.24 3.21 -19.89
N GLY A 66 -17.07 4.26 -19.92
CA GLY A 66 -18.47 4.20 -20.33
C GLY A 66 -19.43 3.63 -19.28
N HIS A 67 -19.02 3.48 -18.03
CA HIS A 67 -19.93 3.22 -16.91
C HIS A 67 -20.75 4.48 -16.57
N THR A 68 -21.83 4.32 -15.80
CA THR A 68 -22.67 5.45 -15.37
C THR A 68 -22.68 5.54 -13.86
N LEU A 69 -22.18 6.65 -13.31
CA LEU A 69 -22.41 6.98 -11.91
C LEU A 69 -23.89 7.38 -11.75
N LEU A 70 -24.63 6.61 -10.97
CA LEU A 70 -26.06 6.82 -10.73
C LEU A 70 -26.34 7.83 -9.62
N GLY A 71 -25.41 7.98 -8.69
CA GLY A 71 -25.47 8.92 -7.58
C GLY A 71 -24.38 8.66 -6.55
N THR A 72 -24.35 9.53 -5.54
CA THR A 72 -23.46 9.43 -4.38
C THR A 72 -24.25 9.72 -3.10
N GLU A 73 -24.01 8.97 -2.05
CA GLU A 73 -24.61 9.21 -0.72
C GLU A 73 -23.53 9.24 0.35
N ALA A 74 -23.81 9.97 1.43
CA ALA A 74 -23.01 9.88 2.64
C ALA A 74 -23.28 8.53 3.31
N GLY A 75 -22.22 7.79 3.63
CA GLY A 75 -22.27 6.57 4.42
C GLY A 75 -22.14 6.85 5.91
N GLU A 76 -22.06 5.79 6.70
CA GLU A 76 -21.70 5.90 8.11
C GLU A 76 -20.25 6.40 8.28
N GLY A 77 -20.02 7.23 9.30
CA GLY A 77 -18.70 7.82 9.56
C GLY A 77 -18.22 8.72 8.41
N THR A 78 -16.99 8.51 7.94
CA THR A 78 -16.39 9.31 6.86
C THR A 78 -16.57 8.70 5.47
N TYR A 79 -17.47 7.73 5.32
CA TYR A 79 -17.68 7.05 4.05
C TYR A 79 -18.49 7.87 3.06
N THR A 80 -18.12 7.75 1.79
CA THR A 80 -18.96 8.12 0.65
C THR A 80 -19.27 6.85 -0.15
N HIS A 81 -20.55 6.66 -0.46
CA HIS A 81 -21.06 5.52 -1.21
C HIS A 81 -21.37 5.97 -2.64
N TYR A 82 -20.89 5.23 -3.63
CA TYR A 82 -21.05 5.54 -5.05
C TYR A 82 -21.76 4.37 -5.74
N ALA A 83 -22.91 4.62 -6.38
CA ALA A 83 -23.59 3.59 -7.17
C ALA A 83 -23.18 3.70 -8.64
N ILE A 84 -22.53 2.68 -9.17
CA ILE A 84 -22.03 2.64 -10.54
C ILE A 84 -22.79 1.59 -11.33
N ARG A 85 -23.43 1.99 -12.43
CA ARG A 85 -24.03 1.06 -13.39
C ARG A 85 -23.02 0.62 -14.43
N LYS A 86 -22.84 -0.69 -14.56
CA LYS A 86 -22.08 -1.32 -15.64
C LYS A 86 -22.81 -1.12 -16.97
N LYS A 87 -22.09 -0.67 -18.00
CA LYS A 87 -22.64 -0.58 -19.36
C LYS A 87 -22.45 -1.86 -20.17
N GLY A 88 -21.30 -2.53 -20.01
CA GLY A 88 -20.91 -3.72 -20.77
C GLY A 88 -19.63 -4.33 -20.20
N ALA A 89 -19.05 -5.31 -20.91
CA ALA A 89 -17.76 -5.88 -20.51
C ALA A 89 -16.67 -4.80 -20.51
N ASP A 90 -15.91 -4.73 -19.43
CA ASP A 90 -14.70 -3.90 -19.36
C ASP A 90 -13.55 -4.72 -19.96
N ALA A 91 -13.20 -4.40 -21.21
CA ALA A 91 -12.13 -5.08 -21.94
C ALA A 91 -10.72 -4.71 -21.42
N GLU A 92 -10.59 -3.67 -20.60
CA GLU A 92 -9.30 -3.17 -20.12
C GLU A 92 -8.86 -3.87 -18.83
N LEU A 93 -9.76 -4.52 -18.09
CA LEU A 93 -9.41 -5.16 -16.82
C LEU A 93 -8.28 -6.18 -16.97
N GLU A 94 -8.27 -7.03 -18.00
CA GLU A 94 -7.18 -8.00 -18.17
C GLU A 94 -5.86 -7.29 -18.43
N THR A 95 -5.85 -6.27 -19.28
CA THR A 95 -4.64 -5.47 -19.57
C THR A 95 -4.13 -4.73 -18.33
N ASP A 96 -5.02 -4.21 -17.50
CA ASP A 96 -4.64 -3.53 -16.26
C ASP A 96 -4.12 -4.52 -15.21
N LEU A 97 -4.71 -5.72 -15.13
CA LEU A 97 -4.19 -6.81 -14.30
C LEU A 97 -2.81 -7.27 -14.79
N GLU A 98 -2.60 -7.40 -16.10
CA GLU A 98 -1.30 -7.70 -16.70
C GLU A 98 -0.28 -6.61 -16.39
N THR A 99 -0.66 -5.33 -16.53
CA THR A 99 0.20 -4.19 -16.19
C THR A 99 0.59 -4.20 -14.72
N ALA A 100 -0.36 -4.48 -13.82
CA ALA A 100 -0.08 -4.61 -12.38
C ALA A 100 0.83 -5.80 -12.07
N ARG A 101 0.65 -6.94 -12.76
CA ARG A 101 1.49 -8.14 -12.62
C ARG A 101 2.93 -7.92 -13.08
N ASP A 102 3.14 -7.13 -14.13
CA ASP A 102 4.48 -6.80 -14.66
C ASP A 102 5.06 -5.49 -14.09
N PHE A 103 4.39 -4.86 -13.13
CA PHE A 103 4.87 -3.59 -12.56
C PHE A 103 6.26 -3.77 -11.92
N ARG A 104 7.21 -2.92 -12.32
CA ARG A 104 8.59 -2.94 -11.80
C ARG A 104 8.91 -1.65 -11.05
N TRP A 105 9.10 -1.79 -9.75
CA TRP A 105 9.69 -0.73 -8.93
C TRP A 105 11.14 -0.49 -9.36
N ARG A 106 11.51 0.78 -9.50
CA ARG A 106 12.85 1.22 -9.86
C ARG A 106 13.32 2.32 -8.93
N VAL A 107 14.55 2.17 -8.46
CA VAL A 107 15.25 3.20 -7.70
C VAL A 107 16.63 3.41 -8.33
N ARG A 108 17.17 4.61 -8.17
CA ARG A 108 18.54 4.93 -8.57
C ARG A 108 19.25 5.57 -7.39
N ALA A 109 20.36 4.99 -6.96
CA ALA A 109 21.25 5.60 -6.00
C ALA A 109 22.37 6.35 -6.73
N ARG A 110 22.74 7.52 -6.23
CA ARG A 110 23.98 8.21 -6.60
C ARG A 110 24.82 8.36 -5.35
N TRP A 111 26.05 7.87 -5.39
CA TRP A 111 27.04 8.21 -4.37
C TRP A 111 27.28 9.72 -4.39
N GLU A 112 27.23 10.34 -3.21
CA GLU A 112 27.53 11.76 -3.07
C GLU A 112 28.97 11.95 -2.59
N ARG A 113 29.18 11.92 -1.28
CA ARG A 113 30.50 12.05 -0.64
C ARG A 113 30.56 11.16 0.58
N GLY A 114 31.76 10.72 0.94
CA GLY A 114 31.96 9.86 2.12
C GLY A 114 31.07 8.62 2.07
N MET A 115 30.39 8.34 3.19
CA MET A 115 29.51 7.17 3.35
C MET A 115 28.02 7.53 3.16
N GLN A 116 27.73 8.41 2.19
CA GLN A 116 26.37 8.87 1.91
C GLN A 116 26.00 8.69 0.43
N ALA A 117 24.75 8.33 0.19
CA ALA A 117 24.15 8.27 -1.12
C ALA A 117 22.78 8.93 -1.13
N LYS A 118 22.42 9.55 -2.26
CA LYS A 118 21.07 10.03 -2.52
C LYS A 118 20.34 9.05 -3.42
N VAL A 119 19.21 8.52 -2.93
CA VAL A 119 18.36 7.56 -3.63
C VAL A 119 17.15 8.29 -4.21
N PHE A 120 16.89 8.07 -5.49
CA PHE A 120 15.73 8.60 -6.21
C PHE A 120 14.74 7.48 -6.48
N ALA A 121 13.49 7.67 -6.04
CA ALA A 121 12.38 6.75 -6.25
C ALA A 121 11.16 7.54 -6.75
N ARG A 122 10.82 7.39 -8.03
CA ARG A 122 9.80 8.22 -8.69
C ARG A 122 10.08 9.73 -8.47
N ASN A 123 9.18 10.44 -7.80
CA ASN A 123 9.26 11.86 -7.46
C ASN A 123 9.87 12.14 -6.07
N HIS A 124 10.45 11.13 -5.42
CA HIS A 124 11.05 11.26 -4.09
C HIS A 124 12.58 11.16 -4.15
N ALA A 125 13.23 11.88 -3.24
CA ALA A 125 14.66 11.79 -2.97
C ALA A 125 14.87 11.46 -1.48
N ILE A 126 15.74 10.50 -1.19
CA ILE A 126 16.01 9.99 0.15
C ILE A 126 17.53 10.03 0.36
N ASP A 127 17.97 10.68 1.43
CA ASP A 127 19.36 10.59 1.87
C ASP A 127 19.57 9.28 2.64
N VAL A 128 20.56 8.51 2.24
CA VAL A 128 20.91 7.22 2.83
C VAL A 128 22.33 7.30 3.36
N GLY A 129 22.49 7.03 4.64
CA GLY A 129 23.76 6.97 5.34
C GLY A 129 24.50 5.64 5.12
N GLN A 130 25.30 5.26 6.12
CA GLN A 130 26.11 4.06 6.06
C GLN A 130 25.24 2.78 5.96
N PRO A 131 25.77 1.66 5.43
CA PRO A 131 25.01 0.41 5.40
C PRO A 131 24.56 -0.06 6.80
N ALA A 132 25.46 0.06 7.78
CA ALA A 132 25.17 -0.06 9.21
C ALA A 132 25.90 1.09 9.91
N SER A 133 25.20 1.80 10.79
CA SER A 133 25.77 2.80 11.70
C SER A 133 25.53 2.38 13.14
N PHE A 134 26.44 2.74 14.03
CA PHE A 134 26.36 2.49 15.47
C PHE A 134 26.33 3.79 16.28
N ASP A 135 26.39 4.93 15.59
CA ASP A 135 26.30 6.23 16.22
C ASP A 135 24.85 6.57 16.52
N THR A 136 24.62 7.27 17.63
CA THR A 136 23.28 7.72 18.01
C THR A 136 22.82 8.95 17.23
N GLU A 137 23.75 9.65 16.59
CA GLU A 137 23.49 10.87 15.83
C GLU A 137 24.16 10.77 14.46
N ASP A 138 23.35 10.56 13.42
CA ASP A 138 23.79 10.48 12.03
C ASP A 138 23.13 11.56 11.19
N ALA A 139 23.86 12.02 10.17
CA ALA A 139 23.35 13.01 9.22
C ALA A 139 22.27 12.45 8.27
N ALA A 140 22.16 11.12 8.15
CA ALA A 140 21.13 10.42 7.41
C ALA A 140 20.95 9.00 7.98
N ALA A 141 19.72 8.48 7.98
CA ALA A 141 19.44 7.12 8.42
C ALA A 141 20.25 6.09 7.62
N SER A 142 20.73 5.06 8.29
CA SER A 142 21.45 3.94 7.68
C SER A 142 20.56 3.14 6.73
N ALA A 143 21.19 2.36 5.85
CA ALA A 143 20.45 1.50 4.91
C ALA A 143 19.59 0.46 5.63
N LEU A 144 20.08 -0.11 6.75
CA LEU A 144 19.29 -1.04 7.57
C LEU A 144 18.11 -0.36 8.25
N GLU A 145 18.27 0.85 8.78
CA GLU A 145 17.14 1.59 9.37
C GLU A 145 16.07 1.91 8.34
N LEU A 146 16.45 2.30 7.12
CA LEU A 146 15.49 2.55 6.05
C LEU A 146 14.79 1.27 5.57
N LEU A 147 15.46 0.11 5.64
CA LEU A 147 14.81 -1.19 5.42
C LEU A 147 13.75 -1.47 6.49
N LEU A 148 14.05 -1.21 7.78
CA LEU A 148 13.09 -1.35 8.87
C LEU A 148 11.96 -0.33 8.77
N ALA A 149 12.26 0.92 8.42
CA ALA A 149 11.25 1.95 8.19
C ALA A 149 10.28 1.55 7.07
N SER A 150 10.80 0.95 5.99
CA SER A 150 9.97 0.43 4.90
C SER A 150 9.05 -0.71 5.37
N LEU A 151 9.54 -1.60 6.24
CA LEU A 151 8.72 -2.66 6.83
C LEU A 151 7.65 -2.08 7.77
N ALA A 152 8.02 -1.19 8.68
CA ALA A 152 7.11 -0.56 9.64
C ALA A 152 5.99 0.19 8.93
N GLY A 153 6.32 1.03 7.95
CA GLY A 153 5.34 1.77 7.16
C GLY A 153 4.41 0.84 6.38
N CYS A 154 4.95 -0.22 5.77
CA CYS A 154 4.12 -1.19 5.05
C CYS A 154 3.14 -1.94 5.98
N LEU A 155 3.55 -2.24 7.22
CA LEU A 155 2.70 -2.91 8.20
C LEU A 155 1.63 -1.96 8.76
N ALA A 156 2.00 -0.72 9.12
CA ALA A 156 1.06 0.27 9.64
C ALA A 156 -0.02 0.62 8.62
N VAL A 157 0.36 1.01 7.40
CA VAL A 157 -0.59 1.36 6.33
C VAL A 157 -1.40 0.14 5.90
N GLY A 158 -0.77 -1.04 5.81
CA GLY A 158 -1.46 -2.28 5.49
C GLY A 158 -2.51 -2.68 6.52
N PHE A 159 -2.25 -2.45 7.81
CA PHE A 159 -3.21 -2.69 8.88
C PHE A 159 -4.36 -1.68 8.85
N GLN A 160 -4.03 -0.38 8.77
CA GLN A 160 -5.01 0.71 8.65
C GLN A 160 -5.99 0.46 7.50
N TRP A 161 -5.47 0.13 6.32
CA TRP A 161 -6.31 -0.15 5.16
C TRP A 161 -7.31 -1.28 5.41
N ARG A 162 -6.89 -2.34 6.13
CA ARG A 162 -7.80 -3.45 6.47
C ARG A 162 -8.84 -3.10 7.51
N CYS A 163 -8.48 -2.29 8.51
CA CYS A 163 -9.44 -1.74 9.46
C CYS A 163 -10.50 -0.95 8.69
N SER A 164 -10.06 -0.06 7.79
CA SER A 164 -10.98 0.66 6.93
C SER A 164 -11.89 -0.29 6.14
N GLN A 165 -11.39 -1.33 5.47
CA GLN A 165 -12.27 -2.26 4.73
C GLN A 165 -13.35 -2.98 5.57
N ARG A 166 -13.28 -2.89 6.90
CA ARG A 166 -14.28 -3.43 7.83
C ARG A 166 -15.10 -2.35 8.55
N GLY A 167 -14.95 -1.08 8.15
CA GLY A 167 -15.59 0.05 8.82
C GLY A 167 -15.05 0.33 10.22
N ILE A 168 -13.85 -0.16 10.54
CA ILE A 168 -13.21 0.06 11.85
C ILE A 168 -12.46 1.40 11.81
N GLU A 169 -12.79 2.28 12.74
CA GLU A 169 -12.11 3.53 13.00
C GLU A 169 -10.88 3.31 13.88
N VAL A 170 -9.72 3.77 13.41
CA VAL A 170 -8.46 3.72 14.14
C VAL A 170 -8.14 5.12 14.63
N PHE A 171 -8.02 5.28 15.94
CA PHE A 171 -7.72 6.54 16.60
C PHE A 171 -6.21 6.77 16.75
N ASN A 172 -5.47 5.69 17.03
CA ASN A 172 -4.01 5.72 17.14
C ASN A 172 -3.40 4.41 16.66
N LEU A 173 -2.25 4.49 15.99
CA LEU A 173 -1.54 3.35 15.44
C LEU A 173 -0.03 3.59 15.46
N GLU A 174 0.72 2.68 16.07
CA GLU A 174 2.18 2.72 16.12
C GLU A 174 2.79 1.34 15.86
N VAL A 175 3.87 1.29 15.09
CA VAL A 175 4.64 0.06 14.87
C VAL A 175 6.07 0.31 15.32
N THR A 176 6.54 -0.49 16.28
CA THR A 176 7.92 -0.48 16.76
C THR A 176 8.64 -1.72 16.26
N LEU A 177 9.81 -1.57 15.66
CA LEU A 177 10.66 -2.67 15.19
C LEU A 177 12.06 -2.55 15.80
N ASN A 178 12.65 -3.67 16.17
CA ASN A 178 14.05 -3.83 16.53
C ASN A 178 14.65 -4.92 15.66
N ALA A 179 15.89 -4.76 15.24
CA ALA A 179 16.58 -5.78 14.44
C ALA A 179 18.01 -5.95 14.90
N GLN A 180 18.51 -7.17 14.74
CA GLN A 180 19.88 -7.54 15.05
C GLN A 180 20.56 -8.05 13.79
N ALA A 181 21.77 -7.56 13.50
CA ALA A 181 22.64 -8.16 12.49
C ALA A 181 23.17 -9.52 12.99
N ASP A 182 23.24 -10.52 12.12
CA ASP A 182 23.83 -11.82 12.45
C ASP A 182 25.32 -11.66 12.76
N ASN A 183 26.08 -11.10 11.82
CA ASN A 183 27.45 -10.73 12.07
C ASN A 183 27.89 -9.49 11.28
N VAL A 184 27.73 -8.31 11.88
CA VAL A 184 28.09 -7.03 11.26
C VAL A 184 29.61 -6.87 11.03
N LEU A 185 30.45 -7.64 11.75
CA LEU A 185 31.91 -7.57 11.61
C LEU A 185 32.39 -8.03 10.23
N VAL A 186 31.61 -8.89 9.56
CA VAL A 186 31.85 -9.29 8.16
C VAL A 186 31.74 -8.10 7.22
N PHE A 187 30.75 -7.22 7.42
CA PHE A 187 30.65 -5.99 6.64
C PHE A 187 31.81 -5.03 6.91
N LEU A 188 32.31 -4.99 8.16
CA LEU A 188 33.47 -4.17 8.54
C LEU A 188 34.82 -4.75 8.07
N GLY A 189 34.83 -5.98 7.54
CA GLY A 189 36.06 -6.68 7.12
C GLY A 189 36.95 -7.12 8.28
N LEU A 190 36.40 -7.23 9.49
CA LEU A 190 37.12 -7.73 10.66
C LEU A 190 37.05 -9.27 10.76
N GLU A 191 36.09 -9.88 10.07
CA GLU A 191 35.93 -11.33 9.96
C GLU A 191 35.62 -11.73 8.52
N GLU A 192 36.23 -12.83 8.04
CA GLU A 192 36.11 -13.30 6.66
C GLU A 192 34.87 -14.20 6.42
N THR A 193 34.30 -14.76 7.48
CA THR A 193 33.20 -15.74 7.41
C THR A 193 32.03 -15.31 8.29
N GLY A 194 30.81 -15.53 7.82
CA GLY A 194 29.57 -15.19 8.52
C GLY A 194 28.58 -14.52 7.57
N HIS A 195 27.48 -13.98 8.11
CA HIS A 195 26.47 -13.30 7.33
C HIS A 195 26.24 -11.86 7.83
N PRO A 196 26.42 -10.82 7.01
CA PRO A 196 26.31 -9.42 7.44
C PRO A 196 24.86 -8.91 7.52
N GLY A 197 23.90 -9.68 7.04
CA GLY A 197 22.47 -9.33 7.10
C GLY A 197 21.86 -9.54 8.49
N LEU A 198 20.55 -9.34 8.58
CA LEU A 198 19.80 -9.45 9.83
C LEU A 198 19.65 -10.92 10.28
N ALA A 199 19.90 -11.20 11.56
CA ALA A 199 19.55 -12.45 12.22
C ALA A 199 18.05 -12.55 12.51
N GLY A 200 17.44 -11.41 12.81
CA GLY A 200 16.03 -11.33 13.17
C GLY A 200 15.52 -9.90 13.26
N VAL A 201 14.21 -9.77 13.09
CA VAL A 201 13.46 -8.54 13.32
C VAL A 201 12.34 -8.88 14.29
N GLU A 202 12.24 -8.14 15.38
CA GLU A 202 11.18 -8.23 16.37
C GLU A 202 10.36 -6.95 16.38
N GLY A 203 9.06 -7.06 16.56
CA GLY A 203 8.21 -5.89 16.50
C GLY A 203 6.87 -6.04 17.19
N LYS A 204 6.24 -4.91 17.44
CA LYS A 204 4.90 -4.79 18.00
C LYS A 204 4.13 -3.70 17.28
N LEU A 205 2.84 -3.95 17.10
CA LEU A 205 1.87 -2.96 16.67
C LEU A 205 1.01 -2.60 17.88
N TYR A 206 0.90 -1.31 18.17
CA TYR A 206 0.01 -0.74 19.17
C TYR A 206 -1.12 -0.02 18.43
N VAL A 207 -2.36 -0.29 18.84
CA VAL A 207 -3.53 0.28 18.19
C VAL A 207 -4.59 0.64 19.22
N ASP A 208 -5.22 1.79 19.01
CA ASP A 208 -6.47 2.22 19.63
C ASP A 208 -7.52 2.36 18.52
N ALA A 209 -8.60 1.58 18.60
CA ALA A 209 -9.61 1.46 17.55
C ALA A 209 -10.96 1.00 18.13
N ASP A 210 -12.04 1.26 17.42
CA ASP A 210 -13.42 0.90 17.79
C ASP A 210 -13.80 -0.56 17.49
N ALA A 211 -12.88 -1.50 17.78
CA ALA A 211 -13.08 -2.92 17.51
C ALA A 211 -12.58 -3.81 18.65
N ASP A 212 -13.15 -5.00 18.74
CA ASP A 212 -12.75 -5.98 19.75
C ASP A 212 -11.32 -6.50 19.50
N PRO A 213 -10.55 -6.81 20.56
CA PRO A 213 -9.16 -7.28 20.43
C PRO A 213 -8.98 -8.53 19.55
N GLU A 214 -9.99 -9.41 19.50
CA GLU A 214 -9.95 -10.61 18.66
C GLU A 214 -9.97 -10.26 17.15
N ASP A 215 -10.79 -9.29 16.77
CA ASP A 215 -10.87 -8.80 15.39
C ASP A 215 -9.58 -8.10 14.97
N LEU A 216 -9.04 -7.25 15.86
CA LEU A 216 -7.75 -6.58 15.63
C LEU A 216 -6.62 -7.61 15.45
N GLN A 217 -6.59 -8.67 16.26
CA GLN A 217 -5.59 -9.73 16.14
C GLN A 217 -5.74 -10.53 14.84
N ALA A 218 -6.98 -10.78 14.38
CA ALA A 218 -7.25 -11.43 13.11
C ALA A 218 -6.77 -10.56 11.92
N LEU A 219 -7.05 -9.25 11.97
CA LEU A 219 -6.58 -8.28 11.00
C LEU A 219 -5.06 -8.17 10.97
N TRP A 220 -4.41 -8.26 12.13
CA TRP A 220 -2.96 -8.21 12.23
C TRP A 220 -2.30 -9.41 11.55
N LYS A 221 -2.79 -10.63 11.82
CA LYS A 221 -2.31 -11.86 11.16
C LYS A 221 -2.45 -11.76 9.64
N GLU A 222 -3.58 -11.25 9.16
CA GLU A 222 -3.81 -11.07 7.72
C GLU A 222 -2.90 -9.98 7.14
N THR A 223 -2.60 -8.91 7.89
CA THR A 223 -1.65 -7.87 7.49
C THR A 223 -0.26 -8.44 7.27
N LEU A 224 0.26 -9.20 8.23
CA LEU A 224 1.57 -9.87 8.12
C LEU A 224 1.62 -10.82 6.90
N ARG A 225 0.54 -11.57 6.67
CA ARG A 225 0.45 -12.51 5.55
C ARG A 225 0.43 -11.83 4.18
N ARG A 226 -0.11 -10.61 4.10
CA ARG A 226 -0.31 -9.89 2.83
C ARG A 226 0.69 -8.77 2.57
N SER A 227 1.43 -8.32 3.59
CA SER A 227 2.40 -7.23 3.48
C SER A 227 3.50 -7.56 2.47
N PRO A 228 3.66 -6.79 1.38
CA PRO A 228 4.70 -7.04 0.39
C PRO A 228 6.12 -7.00 0.98
N VAL A 229 6.38 -6.10 1.93
CA VAL A 229 7.71 -5.98 2.56
C VAL A 229 7.96 -7.12 3.55
N ALA A 230 6.97 -7.50 4.37
CA ALA A 230 7.13 -8.65 5.27
C ALA A 230 7.33 -9.95 4.49
N GLN A 231 6.56 -10.17 3.42
CA GLN A 231 6.71 -11.34 2.55
C GLN A 231 8.02 -11.34 1.76
N THR A 232 8.59 -10.16 1.47
CA THR A 232 9.93 -10.01 0.89
C THR A 232 11.01 -10.45 1.87
N LEU A 233 10.94 -10.00 3.12
CA LEU A 233 11.94 -10.34 4.15
C LEU A 233 11.83 -11.77 4.66
N GLY A 234 10.64 -12.36 4.63
CA GLY A 234 10.39 -13.73 5.09
C GLY A 234 10.85 -14.84 4.15
N ARG A 235 11.45 -14.52 2.99
CA ARG A 235 11.91 -15.52 2.02
C ARG A 235 13.20 -15.09 1.32
N PRO A 236 14.00 -16.04 0.80
CA PRO A 236 15.12 -15.71 -0.08
C PRO A 236 14.63 -15.05 -1.38
N VAL A 237 15.17 -13.87 -1.69
CA VAL A 237 14.92 -13.19 -2.97
C VAL A 237 16.21 -13.24 -3.80
N PRO A 238 16.20 -13.85 -4.99
CA PRO A 238 17.39 -13.91 -5.85
C PRO A 238 17.86 -12.50 -6.25
N LEU A 239 19.13 -12.20 -5.98
CA LEU A 239 19.76 -10.93 -6.36
C LEU A 239 20.68 -11.18 -7.57
N LYS A 240 20.45 -10.43 -8.65
CA LYS A 240 21.33 -10.39 -9.82
C LYS A 240 21.82 -8.96 -10.02
N ILE A 241 23.03 -8.67 -9.54
CA ILE A 241 23.66 -7.35 -9.56
C ILE A 241 25.02 -7.51 -10.24
N GLU A 242 25.28 -6.71 -11.27
CA GLU A 242 26.49 -6.79 -12.09
C GLU A 242 27.28 -5.47 -11.98
N LEU A 243 28.61 -5.58 -11.90
CA LEU A 243 29.51 -4.43 -11.97
C LEU A 243 29.79 -4.11 -13.44
N GLN A 244 29.57 -2.85 -13.83
CA GLN A 244 29.98 -2.33 -15.13
C GLN A 244 31.00 -1.21 -14.94
N ALA A 245 32.25 -1.46 -15.33
CA ALA A 245 33.28 -0.44 -15.42
C ALA A 245 33.17 0.30 -16.78
N VAL A 246 33.37 1.61 -16.75
CA VAL A 246 33.36 2.49 -17.94
C VAL A 246 34.68 3.22 -18.08
#